data_AF-A0A6M8VVE2-F1
#
_entry.id   AF-A0A6M8VVE2-F1
#
_cell.length_a   1.000
_cell.length_b   1.000
_cell.length_c   1.000
_cell.angle_alpha   90.00
_cell.angle_beta   90.00
_cell.angle_gamma   90.00
#
_symmetry.space_group_name_H-M   'P 1'
#
loop_
_entity.id
_entity.type
_entity.pdbx_description
1 polymer ?
#
loop_
_entity_poly.entity_id
_entity_poly.type
_entity_poly.pdbx_seq_one_letter_code
_entity_poly.pdbx_strand_id
1 'polypeptide(L)'
;MNPGDMRKLFNQLFSKEEQQKLVELESKPFEEKMDGLAEIFENNAKIPQGKVMAQAIRDPEIRQDMKDIEEAAQEGKLSQPQLMQKGMQLAMKMRQKFGL
;
A
#
# COMPACT_ATOMS: atom_id res chain seq x y z
N MET A 1 10.72 13.98 8.69
CA MET A 1 10.35 12.95 9.68
C MET A 1 11.61 12.16 10.01
N ASN A 2 11.88 11.90 11.29
CA ASN A 2 13.00 11.03 11.66
C ASN A 2 12.59 9.55 11.51
N PRO A 3 13.51 8.65 11.13
CA PRO A 3 13.21 7.22 10.99
C PRO A 3 12.60 6.57 12.25
N GLY A 4 12.96 7.07 13.44
CA GLY A 4 12.39 6.62 14.71
C GLY A 4 10.90 6.95 14.89
N ASP A 5 10.41 8.02 14.27
CA ASP A 5 9.00 8.42 14.37
C ASP A 5 8.12 7.54 13.48
N MET A 6 8.62 7.17 12.29
CA MET A 6 7.93 6.23 11.38
C MET A 6 7.77 4.85 12.03
N ARG A 7 8.82 4.34 12.69
CA ARG A 7 8.75 3.06 13.40
C ARG A 7 7.77 3.10 14.56
N LYS A 8 7.68 4.21 15.29
CA LYS A 8 6.71 4.39 16.38
C LYS A 8 5.27 4.42 15.85
N LEU A 9 5.02 5.18 14.78
CA LEU A 9 3.72 5.24 14.10
C LEU A 9 3.29 3.86 13.59
N PHE A 10 4.20 3.14 12.93
CA PHE A 10 3.96 1.78 12.48
C PHE A 10 3.58 0.84 13.64
N ASN A 11 4.32 0.92 14.76
CA ASN A 11 4.01 0.15 15.97
C ASN A 11 2.70 0.53 16.66
N GLN A 12 2.24 1.77 16.48
CA GLN A 12 0.97 2.22 17.01
C GLN A 12 -0.19 1.73 16.14
N LEU A 13 -0.05 1.84 14.82
CA LEU A 13 -1.09 1.54 13.84
C LEU A 13 -1.29 0.04 13.65
N PHE A 14 -0.23 -0.78 13.70
CA PHE A 14 -0.31 -2.22 13.48
C PHE A 14 0.05 -3.00 14.74
N SER A 15 -0.74 -4.02 15.07
CA SER A 15 -0.40 -5.02 16.09
C SER A 15 0.80 -5.86 15.67
N LYS A 16 1.46 -6.54 16.62
CA LYS A 16 2.62 -7.39 16.31
C LYS A 16 2.31 -8.49 15.28
N GLU A 17 1.11 -9.06 15.35
CA GLU A 17 0.65 -10.06 14.38
C GLU A 17 0.46 -9.46 12.99
N GLU A 18 -0.18 -8.30 12.88
CA GLU A 18 -0.33 -7.60 11.59
C GLU A 18 1.02 -7.19 11.01
N GLN A 19 1.96 -6.75 11.85
CA GLN A 19 3.32 -6.43 11.40
C GLN A 19 4.05 -7.66 10.85
N GLN A 20 3.91 -8.81 11.50
CA GLN A 20 4.47 -10.06 11.00
C GLN A 20 3.85 -10.44 9.65
N LYS A 21 2.52 -10.36 9.53
CA LYS A 21 1.84 -10.58 8.25
C LYS A 21 2.34 -9.62 7.16
N LEU A 22 2.54 -8.34 7.47
CA LEU A 22 3.08 -7.36 6.52
C LEU A 22 4.47 -7.77 6.01
N VAL A 23 5.35 -8.26 6.89
CA VAL A 23 6.69 -8.73 6.50
C VAL A 23 6.61 -10.01 5.66
N GLU A 24 5.74 -10.95 6.02
CA GLU A 24 5.53 -12.17 5.23
C GLU A 24 5.05 -11.85 3.81
N LEU A 25 4.17 -10.85 3.67
CA LEU A 25 3.62 -10.41 2.39
C LEU A 25 4.67 -9.81 1.44
N GLU A 26 5.78 -9.26 1.95
CA GLU A 26 6.86 -8.72 1.08
C GLU A 26 7.49 -9.81 0.19
N SER A 27 7.47 -11.06 0.66
CA SER A 27 8.01 -12.21 -0.09
C SER A 27 7.02 -12.85 -1.07
N LYS A 28 5.76 -12.39 -1.07
CA LYS A 28 4.68 -13.00 -1.83
C LYS A 28 4.53 -12.40 -3.23
N PRO A 29 3.95 -13.16 -4.18
CA PRO A 29 3.54 -12.61 -5.47
C PRO A 29 2.60 -11.41 -5.29
N PHE A 30 2.63 -10.49 -6.26
CA PHE A 30 1.89 -9.23 -6.20
C PHE A 30 0.41 -9.40 -5.78
N GLU A 31 -0.31 -10.33 -6.40
CA GLU A 31 -1.74 -10.54 -6.11
C GLU A 31 -1.97 -11.01 -4.66
N GLU A 32 -1.21 -12.00 -4.18
CA GLU A 32 -1.27 -12.45 -2.78
C GLU A 32 -0.89 -11.32 -1.81
N LYS A 33 0.11 -10.51 -2.19
CA LYS A 33 0.51 -9.33 -1.41
C LYS A 33 -0.64 -8.33 -1.29
N MET A 34 -1.31 -8.02 -2.40
CA MET A 34 -2.44 -7.08 -2.40
C MET A 34 -3.64 -7.61 -1.62
N ASP A 35 -3.95 -8.89 -1.73
CA ASP A 35 -5.03 -9.53 -0.98
C ASP A 35 -4.77 -9.46 0.53
N GLY A 36 -3.56 -9.84 0.97
CA GLY A 36 -3.18 -9.79 2.38
C GLY A 36 -3.11 -8.36 2.92
N LEU A 37 -2.62 -7.39 2.12
CA LEU A 37 -2.64 -5.98 2.50
C LEU A 37 -4.07 -5.49 2.70
N ALA A 38 -4.98 -5.78 1.77
CA ALA A 38 -6.38 -5.39 1.89
C ALA A 38 -7.03 -5.99 3.14
N GLU A 39 -6.76 -7.27 3.45
CA GLU A 39 -7.28 -7.91 4.66
C GLU A 39 -6.75 -7.23 5.93
N ILE A 40 -5.46 -6.88 5.99
CA ILE A 40 -4.88 -6.18 7.15
C ILE A 40 -5.53 -4.82 7.31
N PHE A 41 -5.61 -4.00 6.26
CA PHE A 41 -6.22 -2.67 6.35
C PHE A 41 -7.72 -2.72 6.67
N GLU A 42 -8.46 -3.70 6.16
CA GLU A 42 -9.89 -3.87 6.43
C GLU A 42 -10.19 -4.18 7.90
N ASN A 43 -9.35 -5.04 8.50
CA ASN A 43 -9.52 -5.51 9.87
C ASN A 43 -8.83 -4.60 10.91
N ASN A 44 -7.94 -3.71 10.48
CA ASN A 44 -7.23 -2.83 11.37
C ASN A 44 -8.11 -1.65 11.82
N ALA A 45 -8.67 -1.77 13.02
CA ALA A 45 -9.52 -0.75 13.63
C ALA A 45 -8.80 0.57 13.99
N LYS A 46 -7.46 0.59 14.00
CA LYS A 46 -6.66 1.77 14.37
C LYS A 46 -6.40 2.71 13.21
N ILE A 47 -6.70 2.28 11.98
CA ILE A 47 -6.57 3.09 10.78
C ILE A 47 -7.98 3.57 10.41
N PRO A 48 -8.32 4.85 10.62
CA PRO A 48 -9.68 5.36 10.40
C PRO A 48 -10.21 5.12 8.97
N GLN A 49 -9.30 5.14 7.99
CA GLN A 49 -9.59 4.89 6.58
C GLN A 49 -9.27 3.45 6.15
N GLY A 50 -9.02 2.52 7.08
CA GLY A 50 -8.55 1.16 6.79
C GLY A 50 -9.46 0.39 5.82
N LYS A 51 -10.78 0.44 6.04
CA LYS A 51 -11.77 -0.17 5.13
C LYS A 51 -11.77 0.46 3.73
N VAL A 52 -11.62 1.77 3.65
CA VAL A 52 -11.58 2.50 2.38
C VAL A 52 -10.28 2.19 1.63
N MET A 53 -9.16 2.11 2.34
CA MET A 53 -7.88 1.65 1.79
C MET A 53 -7.96 0.21 1.28
N ALA A 54 -8.60 -0.69 2.01
CA ALA A 54 -8.80 -2.07 1.58
C ALA A 54 -9.65 -2.17 0.31
N GLN A 55 -10.71 -1.36 0.21
CA GLN A 55 -11.52 -1.26 -1.01
C GLN A 55 -10.70 -0.74 -2.19
N ALA A 56 -9.89 0.29 -1.98
CA ALA A 56 -9.01 0.82 -3.01
C ALA A 56 -7.97 -0.23 -3.45
N ILE A 57 -7.35 -0.96 -2.52
CA ILE A 57 -6.41 -2.05 -2.84
C ILE A 57 -7.09 -3.20 -3.58
N ARG A 58 -8.40 -3.43 -3.40
CA ARG A 58 -9.18 -4.45 -4.13
C ARG A 58 -9.69 -3.97 -5.49
N ASP A 59 -9.59 -2.68 -5.77
CA ASP A 59 -10.08 -2.13 -7.03
C ASP A 59 -9.17 -2.56 -8.19
N PRO A 60 -9.70 -3.16 -9.27
CA PRO A 60 -8.89 -3.68 -10.37
C PRO A 60 -8.00 -2.63 -11.03
N GLU A 61 -8.48 -1.39 -11.14
CA GLU A 61 -7.72 -0.33 -11.79
C GLU A 61 -6.59 0.17 -10.89
N ILE A 62 -6.83 0.30 -9.59
CA ILE A 62 -5.80 0.65 -8.60
C ILE A 62 -4.76 -0.47 -8.51
N ARG A 63 -5.19 -1.74 -8.51
CA ARG A 63 -4.27 -2.90 -8.52
C ARG A 63 -3.36 -2.89 -9.73
N GLN A 64 -3.92 -2.66 -10.92
CA GLN A 64 -3.11 -2.60 -12.13
C GLN A 64 -2.09 -1.46 -12.06
N ASP A 65 -2.51 -0.27 -11.63
CA ASP A 65 -1.60 0.86 -11.48
C ASP A 65 -0.49 0.58 -10.44
N MET A 66 -0.83 -0.07 -9.31
CA MET A 66 0.13 -0.48 -8.28
C MET A 66 1.13 -1.51 -8.84
N LYS A 67 0.65 -2.48 -9.62
CA LYS A 67 1.48 -3.50 -10.27
C LYS A 67 2.47 -2.88 -11.24
N ASP A 68 1.98 -2.00 -12.12
CA ASP A 68 2.81 -1.29 -13.10
C ASP A 68 3.92 -0.48 -12.42
N ILE A 69 3.63 0.15 -11.27
CA ILE A 69 4.62 0.91 -10.49
C ILE A 69 5.65 -0.03 -9.87
N GLU A 70 5.21 -1.14 -9.29
CA GLU A 70 6.11 -2.11 -8.65
C GLU A 70 7.05 -2.78 -9.66
N GLU A 71 6.52 -3.23 -10.80
CA GLU A 71 7.31 -3.80 -11.88
C GLU A 71 8.33 -2.78 -12.42
N ALA A 72 7.88 -1.54 -12.67
CA ALA A 72 8.78 -0.50 -13.15
C ALA A 72 9.90 -0.12 -12.15
N ALA A 73 9.61 -0.19 -10.85
CA ALA A 73 10.59 0.04 -9.78
C ALA A 73 11.60 -1.12 -9.70
N GLN A 74 11.14 -2.37 -9.79
CA GLN A 74 11.99 -3.56 -9.74
C GLN A 74 12.89 -3.69 -10.97
N GLU A 75 12.36 -3.42 -12.17
CA GLU A 75 13.10 -3.54 -13.42
C GLU A 75 14.02 -2.33 -13.68
N GLY A 76 13.94 -1.28 -12.85
CA GLY A 76 14.70 -0.04 -13.04
C GLY A 76 14.33 0.70 -14.34
N LYS A 77 13.17 0.38 -14.93
CA LYS A 77 12.72 0.96 -16.23
C LYS A 77 12.36 2.44 -16.12
N LEU A 78 12.07 2.92 -14.91
CA LEU A 78 11.70 4.30 -14.67
C LEU A 78 12.68 5.00 -13.73
N SER A 79 12.97 6.25 -14.06
CA SER A 79 13.69 7.16 -13.16
C SER A 79 12.87 7.46 -11.90
N GLN A 80 13.53 7.84 -10.81
CA GLN A 80 12.88 8.19 -9.55
C GLN A 80 11.78 9.27 -9.72
N PRO A 81 11.96 10.33 -10.53
CA PRO A 81 10.88 11.29 -10.81
C PRO A 81 9.65 10.68 -11.50
N GLN A 82 9.85 9.71 -12.41
CA GLN A 82 8.74 9.05 -13.12
C GLN A 82 7.97 8.10 -12.20
N LEU A 83 8.67 7.38 -11.31
CA LEU A 83 8.02 6.57 -10.26
C LEU A 83 7.20 7.45 -9.32
N MET A 84 7.76 8.60 -8.90
CA MET A 84 7.03 9.57 -8.08
C MET A 84 5.80 10.13 -8.80
N GLN A 85 5.89 10.43 -10.09
CA GLN A 85 4.75 10.91 -10.89
C GLN A 85 3.64 9.87 -10.95
N LYS A 86 3.97 8.59 -11.23
CA LYS A 86 2.98 7.50 -11.23
C LYS A 86 2.36 7.30 -9.85
N GLY A 87 3.17 7.34 -8.79
CA GLY A 87 2.69 7.27 -7.41
C GLY A 87 1.71 8.41 -7.07
N MET A 88 1.99 9.63 -7.54
CA MET A 88 1.09 10.77 -7.34
C MET A 88 -0.21 10.63 -8.15
N GLN A 89 -0.15 10.11 -9.38
CA GLN A 89 -1.34 9.82 -10.19
C GLN A 89 -2.22 8.77 -9.50
N LEU A 90 -1.62 7.69 -9.00
CA LEU A 90 -2.32 6.67 -8.23
C LEU A 90 -3.00 7.27 -6.99
N ALA A 91 -2.28 8.08 -6.21
CA ALA A 91 -2.82 8.74 -5.03
C ALA A 91 -4.00 9.67 -5.38
N MET A 92 -3.91 10.44 -6.48
CA MET A 92 -5.02 11.27 -6.94
C MET A 92 -6.23 10.45 -7.38
N LYS A 93 -6.02 9.32 -8.07
CA LYS A 93 -7.08 8.41 -8.49
C LYS A 93 -7.79 7.79 -7.29
N MET A 94 -7.02 7.32 -6.29
CA MET A 94 -7.57 6.81 -5.03
C MET A 94 -8.39 7.88 -4.31
N ARG A 95 -7.89 9.12 -4.24
CA ARG A 95 -8.61 10.26 -3.65
C ARG A 95 -9.92 10.57 -4.37
N GLN A 96 -9.91 10.58 -5.70
CA GLN A 96 -11.11 10.88 -6.49
C GLN A 96 -12.17 9.78 -6.37
N LYS A 97 -11.75 8.51 -6.38
CA LYS A 97 -12.66 7.35 -6.42
C LYS A 97 -13.17 6.95 -5.02
N PHE A 98 -12.35 7.12 -3.99
CA PHE A 98 -12.63 6.61 -2.64
C PHE A 98 -12.60 7.68 -1.54
N GLY A 99 -12.27 8.94 -1.85
CA GLY A 99 -12.24 10.03 -0.86
C GLY A 99 -11.05 9.98 0.11
N LEU A 100 -9.98 9.27 -0.27
CA LEU A 100 -8.72 9.15 0.48
C LEU A 100 -7.87 10.42 0.46
#